data_AF-A0A1G3RSS1-F1
#
_entry.id   AF-A0A1G3RSS1-F1
#
_cell.length_a   1.000
_cell.length_b   1.000
_cell.length_c   1.000
_cell.angle_alpha   90.00
_cell.angle_beta   90.00
_cell.angle_gamma   90.00
#
_symmetry.space_group_name_H-M   'P 1'
#
loop_
_entity.id
_entity.type
_entity.pdbx_description
1 polymer ?
#
loop_
_entity_poly.entity_id
_entity_poly.type
_entity_poly.pdbx_seq_one_letter_code
_entity_poly.pdbx_strand_id
1 'polypeptide(L)'
;MLMINVFQVLRDADPANEAIYSARINQRIEELFQYFVKSEHKVLLETVADDGSMTEGCEGRCLNPGHAIETSWFLMAEAHRNGDEVLLQKAVDILQWSLERGWDTEHGGIFSFLDLEGRQPAQIEWSMKYWWPQCEAAIATLMAYVATGDRRWERWFETIHEYLFSHFPDRVHGEWFGYLQRDGTVANTAKANHYKVFFHIPRFMLTVIGLLDELGGNKH
;
A
#
# COMPACT_ATOMS: atom_id res chain seq x y z
N MET A 1 -1.04 -11.11 -1.11
CA MET A 1 -1.52 -9.87 -0.43
C MET A 1 -2.97 -9.96 0.04
N LEU A 2 -3.98 -9.81 -0.84
CA LEU A 2 -5.39 -9.54 -0.44
C LEU A 2 -6.00 -10.56 0.54
N MET A 3 -5.62 -11.82 0.44
CA MET A 3 -6.10 -12.87 1.35
C MET A 3 -5.73 -12.61 2.82
N ILE A 4 -4.62 -11.92 3.11
CA ILE A 4 -4.23 -11.55 4.48
C ILE A 4 -5.33 -10.66 5.08
N ASN A 5 -5.67 -9.56 4.42
CA ASN A 5 -6.70 -8.64 4.88
C ASN A 5 -8.10 -9.28 4.94
N VAL A 6 -8.45 -10.13 3.97
CA VAL A 6 -9.73 -10.86 4.02
C VAL A 6 -9.83 -11.70 5.28
N PHE A 7 -8.78 -12.47 5.62
CA PHE A 7 -8.79 -13.28 6.84
C PHE A 7 -8.71 -12.42 8.11
N GLN A 8 -8.04 -11.27 8.09
CA GLN A 8 -8.05 -10.32 9.22
C GLN A 8 -9.48 -9.82 9.49
N VAL A 9 -10.18 -9.35 8.46
CA VAL A 9 -11.57 -8.87 8.58
C VAL A 9 -12.51 -10.01 9.02
N LEU A 10 -12.36 -11.21 8.46
CA LEU A 10 -13.15 -12.37 8.88
C LEU A 10 -12.87 -12.76 10.34
N ARG A 11 -11.62 -12.67 10.79
CA ARG A 11 -11.25 -12.93 12.19
C ARG A 11 -11.94 -11.97 13.15
N ASP A 12 -12.04 -10.70 12.78
CA ASP A 12 -12.69 -9.69 13.61
C ASP A 12 -14.22 -9.82 13.59
N ALA A 13 -14.79 -10.23 12.46
CA ALA A 13 -16.24 -10.40 12.30
C ALA A 13 -16.77 -11.74 12.85
N ASP A 14 -15.94 -12.78 12.90
CA ASP A 14 -16.29 -14.12 13.39
C ASP A 14 -15.25 -14.66 14.40
N PRO A 15 -15.30 -14.17 15.65
CA PRO A 15 -14.36 -14.59 16.69
C PRO A 15 -14.42 -16.09 17.03
N ALA A 16 -15.53 -16.77 16.72
CA ALA A 16 -15.68 -18.20 16.98
C ALA A 16 -14.69 -19.06 16.17
N ASN A 17 -14.21 -18.54 15.03
CA ASN A 17 -13.24 -19.19 14.16
C ASN A 17 -11.87 -18.51 14.14
N GLU A 18 -11.56 -17.69 15.15
CA GLU A 18 -10.32 -16.91 15.22
C GLU A 18 -9.05 -17.74 14.94
N ALA A 19 -8.94 -18.93 15.54
CA ALA A 19 -7.77 -19.79 15.36
C ALA A 19 -7.58 -20.23 13.90
N ILE A 20 -8.68 -20.47 13.16
CA ILE A 20 -8.63 -20.85 11.75
C ILE A 20 -8.11 -19.66 10.92
N TYR A 21 -8.67 -18.48 11.16
CA TYR A 21 -8.26 -17.29 10.41
C TYR A 21 -6.82 -16.88 10.71
N SER A 22 -6.40 -16.91 11.98
CA SER A 22 -5.00 -16.66 12.36
C SER A 22 -4.04 -17.65 11.70
N ALA A 23 -4.38 -18.94 11.66
CA ALA A 23 -3.56 -19.93 10.95
C ALA A 23 -3.45 -19.64 9.44
N ARG A 24 -4.55 -19.18 8.81
CA ARG A 24 -4.53 -18.80 7.39
C ARG A 24 -3.73 -17.53 7.14
N ILE A 25 -3.82 -16.53 8.02
CA ILE A 25 -3.03 -15.30 7.94
C ILE A 25 -1.54 -15.65 8.01
N ASN A 26 -1.13 -16.42 9.02
CA ASN A 26 0.27 -16.84 9.18
C ASN A 26 0.78 -17.58 7.94
N GLN A 27 -0.01 -18.53 7.41
CA GLN A 27 0.35 -19.22 6.17
C GLN A 27 0.55 -18.25 4.99
N ARG A 28 -0.35 -17.26 4.82
CA ARG A 28 -0.22 -16.27 3.72
C ARG A 28 1.00 -15.37 3.91
N ILE A 29 1.36 -15.02 5.15
CA ILE A 29 2.54 -14.22 5.47
C ILE A 29 3.82 -15.01 5.20
N GLU A 30 3.87 -16.28 5.61
CA GLU A 30 5.00 -17.18 5.33
C GLU A 30 5.23 -17.32 3.82
N GLU A 31 4.18 -17.61 3.04
CA GLU A 31 4.27 -17.71 1.58
C GLU A 31 4.71 -16.38 0.94
N LEU A 32 4.23 -15.24 1.45
CA LEU A 32 4.65 -13.92 0.97
C LEU A 32 6.17 -13.72 1.09
N PHE A 33 6.73 -13.99 2.27
CA PHE A 33 8.16 -13.82 2.52
C PHE A 33 9.01 -14.91 1.88
N GLN A 34 8.48 -16.13 1.73
CA GLN A 34 9.18 -17.22 1.07
C GLN A 34 9.33 -16.96 -0.43
N TYR A 35 8.28 -16.49 -1.09
CA TYR A 35 8.22 -16.46 -2.55
C TYR A 35 8.35 -15.05 -3.15
N PHE A 36 7.64 -14.07 -2.60
CA PHE A 36 7.43 -12.78 -3.29
C PHE A 36 8.35 -11.66 -2.83
N VAL A 37 8.80 -11.69 -1.57
CA VAL A 37 9.76 -10.71 -1.05
C VAL A 37 11.18 -11.09 -1.47
N LYS A 38 11.86 -10.18 -2.18
CA LYS A 38 13.26 -10.30 -2.59
C LYS A 38 14.09 -9.24 -1.89
N SER A 39 14.51 -9.53 -0.66
CA SER A 39 15.22 -8.58 0.20
C SER A 39 16.55 -8.11 -0.41
N GLU A 40 17.23 -8.98 -1.14
CA GLU A 40 18.45 -8.69 -1.91
C GLU A 40 18.22 -7.65 -3.01
N HIS A 41 17.00 -7.59 -3.55
CA HIS A 41 16.56 -6.60 -4.53
C HIS A 41 15.76 -5.45 -3.90
N LYS A 42 15.47 -5.52 -2.59
CA LYS A 42 14.61 -4.59 -1.86
C LYS A 42 13.27 -4.39 -2.57
N VAL A 43 12.55 -5.48 -2.85
CA VAL A 43 11.22 -5.42 -3.50
C VAL A 43 10.28 -6.51 -3.01
N LEU A 44 8.98 -6.22 -3.13
CA LEU A 44 7.91 -7.20 -3.18
C LEU A 44 7.47 -7.32 -4.65
N LEU A 45 7.53 -8.53 -5.22
CA LEU A 45 7.16 -8.78 -6.61
C LEU A 45 5.68 -9.16 -6.75
N GLU A 46 5.08 -8.82 -7.88
CA GLU A 46 3.72 -9.21 -8.24
C GLU A 46 3.65 -10.67 -8.71
N THR A 47 4.67 -11.11 -9.45
CA THR A 47 4.71 -12.41 -10.11
C THR A 47 6.08 -13.06 -9.92
N VAL A 48 6.07 -14.33 -9.58
CA VAL A 48 7.26 -15.21 -9.45
C VAL A 48 6.93 -16.57 -10.06
N ALA A 49 7.95 -17.38 -10.33
CA ALA A 49 7.77 -18.79 -10.69
C ALA A 49 7.20 -19.59 -9.50
N ASP A 50 6.75 -20.83 -9.76
CA ASP A 50 6.17 -21.71 -8.73
C ASP A 50 7.13 -22.00 -7.55
N ASP A 51 8.43 -21.91 -7.78
CA ASP A 51 9.48 -22.08 -6.75
C ASP A 51 9.87 -20.76 -6.06
N GLY A 52 9.25 -19.65 -6.45
CA GLY A 52 9.56 -18.30 -5.98
C GLY A 52 10.68 -17.59 -6.73
N SER A 53 11.33 -18.22 -7.72
CA SER A 53 12.37 -17.56 -8.49
C SER A 53 11.80 -16.42 -9.35
N MET A 54 12.63 -15.40 -9.62
CA MET A 54 12.27 -14.32 -10.54
C MET A 54 12.23 -14.84 -11.98
N THR A 55 11.19 -14.49 -12.73
CA THR A 55 11.07 -14.86 -14.14
C THR A 55 11.77 -13.84 -15.05
N GLU A 56 12.28 -14.28 -16.20
CA GLU A 56 13.04 -13.40 -17.13
C GLU A 56 12.15 -12.40 -17.91
N GLY A 57 10.83 -12.60 -17.91
CA GLY A 57 9.85 -11.77 -18.61
C GLY A 57 9.61 -10.40 -17.96
N CYS A 58 8.88 -9.52 -18.65
CA CYS A 58 8.44 -8.25 -18.05
C CYS A 58 7.57 -8.45 -16.81
N GLU A 59 6.84 -9.57 -16.71
CA GLU A 59 6.04 -9.93 -15.55
C GLU A 59 6.89 -10.13 -14.29
N GLY A 60 8.03 -10.83 -14.40
CA GLY A 60 8.94 -11.06 -13.27
C GLY A 60 9.72 -9.84 -12.80
N ARG A 61 9.70 -8.76 -13.59
CA ARG A 61 10.25 -7.44 -13.24
C ARG A 61 9.19 -6.40 -12.90
N CYS A 62 7.91 -6.73 -13.08
CA CYS A 62 6.82 -5.80 -12.87
C CYS A 62 6.69 -5.49 -11.38
N LEU A 63 6.80 -4.22 -11.05
CA LEU A 63 6.56 -3.69 -9.71
C LEU A 63 5.26 -2.90 -9.70
N ASN A 64 4.43 -3.14 -8.70
CA ASN A 64 3.29 -2.30 -8.36
C ASN A 64 3.53 -1.69 -6.97
N PRO A 65 4.08 -0.47 -6.88
CA PRO A 65 4.36 0.16 -5.60
C PRO A 65 3.13 0.26 -4.70
N GLY A 66 1.95 0.50 -5.27
CA GLY A 66 0.69 0.57 -4.53
C GLY A 66 0.35 -0.73 -3.81
N HIS A 67 0.47 -1.88 -4.49
CA HIS A 67 0.22 -3.19 -3.86
C HIS A 67 1.26 -3.52 -2.80
N ALA A 68 2.52 -3.18 -3.03
CA ALA A 68 3.56 -3.42 -2.02
C ALA A 68 3.36 -2.56 -0.76
N ILE A 69 2.96 -1.30 -0.94
CA ILE A 69 2.56 -0.41 0.15
C ILE A 69 1.30 -0.92 0.86
N GLU A 70 0.28 -1.37 0.12
CA GLU A 70 -0.93 -1.95 0.72
C GLU A 70 -0.60 -3.20 1.56
N THR A 71 0.24 -4.08 1.01
CA THR A 71 0.73 -5.26 1.74
C THR A 71 1.44 -4.85 3.02
N SER A 72 2.29 -3.82 2.98
CA SER A 72 3.05 -3.40 4.15
C SER A 72 2.16 -3.07 5.35
N TRP A 73 1.05 -2.35 5.14
CA TRP A 73 0.20 -1.97 6.27
C TRP A 73 -0.70 -3.11 6.75
N PHE A 74 -1.07 -4.08 5.89
CA PHE A 74 -1.69 -5.32 6.36
C PHE A 74 -0.76 -6.11 7.31
N LEU A 75 0.54 -6.14 6.99
CA LEU A 75 1.55 -6.79 7.83
C LEU A 75 1.79 -6.02 9.13
N MET A 76 1.84 -4.68 9.07
CA MET A 76 1.96 -3.84 10.28
C MET A 76 0.76 -4.01 11.21
N ALA A 77 -0.45 -4.10 10.66
CA ALA A 77 -1.65 -4.37 11.46
C ALA A 77 -1.59 -5.75 12.15
N GLU A 78 -1.11 -6.79 11.44
CA GLU A 78 -0.92 -8.11 12.05
C GLU A 78 0.17 -8.09 13.13
N ALA A 79 1.30 -7.43 12.84
CA ALA A 79 2.41 -7.29 13.76
C ALA A 79 1.99 -6.60 15.05
N HIS A 80 1.25 -5.49 14.94
CA HIS A 80 0.73 -4.76 16.08
C HIS A 80 -0.21 -5.63 16.93
N ARG A 81 -1.15 -6.35 16.31
CA ARG A 81 -2.07 -7.25 17.04
C ARG A 81 -1.32 -8.30 17.87
N ASN A 82 -0.25 -8.87 17.31
CA ASN A 82 0.46 -9.99 17.91
C ASN A 82 1.67 -9.56 18.75
N GLY A 83 2.02 -8.27 18.77
CA GLY A 83 3.27 -7.78 19.37
C GLY A 83 4.52 -8.32 18.67
N ASP A 84 4.46 -8.56 17.37
CA ASP A 84 5.54 -9.13 16.56
C ASP A 84 6.44 -8.03 15.96
N GLU A 85 7.44 -7.63 16.73
CA GLU A 85 8.43 -6.61 16.32
C GLU A 85 9.24 -7.02 15.06
N VAL A 86 9.43 -8.32 14.83
CA VAL A 86 10.18 -8.80 13.66
C VAL A 86 9.35 -8.63 12.40
N LEU A 87 8.06 -8.97 12.46
CA LEU A 87 7.14 -8.73 11.36
C LEU A 87 6.95 -7.24 11.11
N LEU A 88 6.86 -6.43 12.17
CA LEU A 88 6.77 -4.98 12.07
C LEU A 88 7.95 -4.41 11.28
N GLN A 89 9.18 -4.77 11.64
CA GLN A 89 10.37 -4.27 10.93
C GLN A 89 10.37 -4.68 9.45
N LYS A 90 10.04 -5.93 9.15
CA LYS A 90 9.94 -6.41 7.75
C LYS A 90 8.88 -5.65 6.95
N ALA A 91 7.74 -5.35 7.57
CA ALA A 91 6.67 -4.59 6.94
C ALA A 91 7.09 -3.15 6.64
N VAL A 92 7.76 -2.50 7.60
CA VAL A 92 8.33 -1.16 7.47
C VAL A 92 9.42 -1.11 6.39
N ASP A 93 10.24 -2.16 6.27
CA ASP A 93 11.23 -2.27 5.20
C ASP A 93 10.58 -2.32 3.81
N ILE A 94 9.51 -3.12 3.63
CA ILE A 94 8.75 -3.16 2.38
C ILE A 94 8.18 -1.78 2.04
N LEU A 95 7.55 -1.10 3.02
CA LEU A 95 7.04 0.26 2.84
C LEU A 95 8.14 1.22 2.37
N GLN A 96 9.30 1.18 3.02
CA GLN A 96 10.44 2.02 2.67
C GLN A 96 10.87 1.79 1.21
N TRP A 97 11.09 0.53 0.83
CA TRP A 97 11.55 0.19 -0.51
C TRP A 97 10.56 0.62 -1.59
N SER A 98 9.27 0.43 -1.33
CA SER A 98 8.21 0.79 -2.27
C SER A 98 8.04 2.29 -2.44
N LEU A 99 8.21 3.09 -1.38
CA LEU A 99 8.16 4.55 -1.47
C LEU A 99 9.41 5.12 -2.17
N GLU A 100 10.61 4.62 -1.82
CA GLU A 100 11.88 5.07 -2.42
C GLU A 100 11.91 4.85 -3.93
N ARG A 101 11.33 3.74 -4.43
CA ARG A 101 11.24 3.45 -5.86
C ARG A 101 9.99 4.06 -6.50
N GLY A 102 8.87 4.04 -5.80
CA GLY A 102 7.54 4.31 -6.35
C GLY A 102 7.16 5.79 -6.43
N TRP A 103 7.75 6.64 -5.59
CA TRP A 103 7.42 8.07 -5.56
C TRP A 103 8.09 8.83 -6.71
N ASP A 104 7.29 9.58 -7.47
CA ASP A 104 7.79 10.45 -8.53
C ASP A 104 8.31 11.76 -7.92
N THR A 105 9.62 11.95 -7.89
CA THR A 105 10.25 13.15 -7.33
C THR A 105 10.08 14.40 -8.19
N GLU A 106 9.67 14.25 -9.46
CA GLU A 106 9.47 15.36 -10.40
C GLU A 106 8.05 15.95 -10.29
N HIS A 107 7.03 15.08 -10.28
CA HIS A 107 5.62 15.51 -10.29
C HIS A 107 4.86 15.20 -8.99
N GLY A 108 5.50 14.52 -8.02
CA GLY A 108 4.81 13.96 -6.86
C GLY A 108 3.89 12.79 -7.22
N GLY A 109 3.47 12.04 -6.21
CA GLY A 109 2.57 10.91 -6.37
C GLY A 109 3.25 9.62 -6.83
N ILE A 110 2.67 8.52 -6.41
CA ILE A 110 3.16 7.15 -6.68
C ILE A 110 2.85 6.73 -8.11
N PHE A 111 3.85 6.18 -8.81
CA PHE A 111 3.69 5.53 -10.11
C PHE A 111 2.77 4.30 -10.03
N SER A 112 2.01 4.05 -11.10
CA SER A 112 1.12 2.88 -11.17
C SER A 112 1.91 1.58 -11.32
N PHE A 113 2.93 1.58 -12.18
CA PHE A 113 3.81 0.42 -12.42
C PHE A 113 5.25 0.87 -12.66
N LEU A 114 6.20 0.02 -12.30
CA LEU A 114 7.62 0.19 -12.59
C LEU A 114 8.23 -1.14 -13.06
N ASP A 115 9.42 -1.08 -13.64
CA ASP A 115 10.25 -2.24 -13.94
C ASP A 115 11.43 -2.26 -12.97
N LEU A 116 11.70 -3.42 -12.37
CA LEU A 116 12.75 -3.62 -11.36
C LEU A 116 14.15 -3.21 -11.84
N GLU A 117 14.44 -3.42 -13.12
CA GLU A 117 15.74 -3.09 -13.74
C GLU A 117 15.75 -1.70 -14.38
N GLY A 118 14.69 -0.90 -14.20
CA GLY A 118 14.57 0.43 -14.78
C GLY A 118 14.33 0.42 -16.30
N ARG A 119 13.88 -0.70 -16.86
CA ARG A 119 13.48 -0.77 -18.27
C ARG A 119 12.11 -0.10 -18.46
N GLN A 120 11.71 0.09 -19.72
CA GLN A 120 10.35 0.55 -20.03
C GLN A 120 9.32 -0.48 -19.51
N PRO A 121 8.41 -0.10 -18.58
CA PRO A 121 7.36 -1.02 -18.12
C PRO A 121 6.44 -1.43 -19.27
N ALA A 122 5.86 -2.63 -19.17
CA ALA A 122 4.98 -3.18 -20.21
C ALA A 122 3.61 -2.50 -20.24
N GLN A 123 3.16 -1.98 -19.10
CA GLN A 123 1.89 -1.26 -18.96
C GLN A 123 2.02 0.13 -19.59
N ILE A 124 1.04 0.52 -20.41
CA ILE A 124 1.05 1.83 -21.09
C ILE A 124 0.81 2.96 -20.07
N GLU A 125 -0.04 2.67 -19.09
CA GLU A 125 -0.42 3.50 -17.96
C GLU A 125 0.63 3.60 -16.84
N TRP A 126 1.83 3.02 -17.01
CA TRP A 126 2.79 2.82 -15.91
C TRP A 126 3.07 4.08 -15.08
N SER A 127 3.11 5.24 -15.75
CA SER A 127 3.44 6.52 -15.12
C SER A 127 2.23 7.29 -14.57
N MET A 128 1.01 6.80 -14.80
CA MET A 128 -0.21 7.42 -14.31
C MET A 128 -0.28 7.43 -12.79
N LYS A 129 -1.07 8.35 -12.24
CA LYS A 129 -1.28 8.49 -10.80
C LYS A 129 -2.70 8.03 -10.48
N TYR A 130 -2.80 6.83 -9.94
CA TYR A 130 -4.07 6.27 -9.50
C TYR A 130 -4.41 6.78 -8.10
N TRP A 131 -5.69 6.87 -7.78
CA TRP A 131 -6.15 7.34 -6.46
C TRP A 131 -5.77 6.37 -5.33
N TRP A 132 -5.92 5.06 -5.57
CA TRP A 132 -5.82 4.06 -4.52
C TRP A 132 -4.40 3.88 -3.98
N PRO A 133 -3.30 3.84 -4.77
CA PRO A 133 -1.96 3.68 -4.22
C PRO A 133 -1.60 4.79 -3.23
N GLN A 134 -2.08 6.01 -3.51
CA GLN A 134 -1.85 7.15 -2.63
C GLN A 134 -2.64 7.01 -1.32
N CYS A 135 -3.89 6.52 -1.40
CA CYS A 135 -4.72 6.23 -0.21
C CYS A 135 -4.03 5.19 0.68
N GLU A 136 -3.49 4.12 0.09
CA GLU A 136 -2.74 3.08 0.83
C GLU A 136 -1.45 3.62 1.44
N ALA A 137 -0.75 4.49 0.72
CA ALA A 137 0.46 5.11 1.23
C ALA A 137 0.21 6.04 2.40
N ALA A 138 -0.91 6.77 2.40
CA ALA A 138 -1.31 7.59 3.53
C ALA A 138 -1.62 6.72 4.77
N ILE A 139 -2.32 5.59 4.61
CA ILE A 139 -2.53 4.63 5.71
C ILE A 139 -1.18 4.09 6.21
N ALA A 140 -0.36 3.56 5.30
CA ALA A 140 0.86 2.86 5.64
C ALA A 140 1.88 3.76 6.34
N THR A 141 2.05 4.99 5.85
CA THR A 141 3.02 5.94 6.44
C THR A 141 2.57 6.44 7.79
N LEU A 142 1.28 6.73 8.00
CA LEU A 142 0.80 7.09 9.32
C LEU A 142 0.88 5.91 10.30
N MET A 143 0.51 4.70 9.86
CA MET A 143 0.60 3.49 10.68
C MET A 143 2.05 3.18 11.07
N ALA A 144 3.01 3.33 10.15
CA ALA A 144 4.44 3.19 10.45
C ALA A 144 4.91 4.23 11.46
N TYR A 145 4.41 5.47 11.38
CA TYR A 145 4.71 6.49 12.39
C TYR A 145 4.17 6.12 13.77
N VAL A 146 2.90 5.70 13.86
CA VAL A 146 2.27 5.25 15.11
C VAL A 146 3.04 4.08 15.72
N ALA A 147 3.41 3.09 14.91
CA ALA A 147 4.06 1.87 15.40
C ALA A 147 5.53 2.08 15.82
N THR A 148 6.24 3.03 15.21
CA THR A 148 7.70 3.15 15.39
C THR A 148 8.16 4.46 16.06
N GLY A 149 7.35 5.52 16.02
CA GLY A 149 7.73 6.87 16.42
C GLY A 149 8.77 7.56 15.51
N ASP A 150 9.20 6.93 14.40
CA ASP A 150 10.17 7.54 13.47
C ASP A 150 9.51 8.66 12.65
N ARG A 151 9.91 9.91 12.94
CA ARG A 151 9.39 11.13 12.28
C ARG A 151 9.58 11.16 10.76
N ARG A 152 10.39 10.27 10.17
CA ARG A 152 10.43 10.10 8.71
C ARG A 152 9.07 9.69 8.15
N TRP A 153 8.33 8.85 8.87
CA TRP A 153 7.02 8.38 8.43
C TRP A 153 5.95 9.46 8.52
N GLU A 154 6.02 10.31 9.55
CA GLU A 154 5.23 11.55 9.65
C GLU A 154 5.45 12.47 8.43
N ARG A 155 6.71 12.72 8.05
CA ARG A 155 7.04 13.56 6.86
C ARG A 155 6.53 12.94 5.56
N TRP A 156 6.63 11.62 5.43
CA TRP A 156 6.06 10.90 4.29
C TRP A 156 4.53 11.05 4.24
N PHE A 157 3.86 10.86 5.38
CA PHE A 157 2.42 11.04 5.49
C PHE A 157 2.00 12.46 5.08
N GLU A 158 2.68 13.49 5.57
CA GLU A 158 2.42 14.89 5.18
C GLU A 158 2.55 15.09 3.67
N THR A 159 3.63 14.58 3.07
CA THR A 159 3.90 14.68 1.62
C THR A 159 2.80 14.00 0.80
N ILE A 160 2.41 12.78 1.18
CA ILE A 160 1.36 12.01 0.48
C ILE A 160 0.00 12.66 0.67
N HIS A 161 -0.32 13.11 1.89
CA HIS A 161 -1.55 13.79 2.21
C HIS A 161 -1.71 15.08 1.41
N GLU A 162 -0.67 15.92 1.36
CA GLU A 162 -0.68 17.15 0.55
C GLU A 162 -0.95 16.83 -0.94
N TYR A 163 -0.25 15.84 -1.49
CA TYR A 163 -0.46 15.42 -2.88
C TYR A 163 -1.91 14.94 -3.12
N LEU A 164 -2.42 14.07 -2.23
CA LEU A 164 -3.77 13.52 -2.33
C LEU A 164 -4.84 14.59 -2.42
N PHE A 165 -4.87 15.50 -1.44
CA PHE A 165 -5.93 16.49 -1.29
C PHE A 165 -5.80 17.67 -2.27
N SER A 166 -4.64 17.86 -2.88
CA SER A 166 -4.44 18.87 -3.94
C SER A 166 -4.85 18.38 -5.33
N HIS A 167 -4.71 17.08 -5.63
CA HIS A 167 -4.87 16.57 -7.00
C HIS A 167 -6.17 15.80 -7.28
N PHE A 168 -6.63 14.98 -6.34
CA PHE A 168 -7.74 14.05 -6.61
C PHE A 168 -9.14 14.60 -6.35
N PRO A 169 -9.41 15.44 -5.33
CA PRO A 169 -10.75 15.92 -5.04
C PRO A 169 -11.38 16.73 -6.19
N ASP A 170 -12.60 16.37 -6.57
CA ASP A 170 -13.41 17.19 -7.46
C ASP A 170 -14.31 18.11 -6.67
N ARG A 171 -13.87 19.36 -6.60
CA ARG A 171 -14.55 20.41 -5.83
C ARG A 171 -15.84 20.90 -6.49
N VAL A 172 -16.12 20.51 -7.74
CA VAL A 172 -17.31 20.93 -8.48
C VAL A 172 -18.44 19.91 -8.33
N HIS A 173 -18.13 18.62 -8.49
CA HIS A 173 -19.15 17.55 -8.49
C HIS A 173 -19.10 16.63 -7.27
N GLY A 174 -18.12 16.82 -6.39
CA GLY A 174 -17.88 15.93 -5.25
C GLY A 174 -17.16 14.65 -5.67
N GLU A 175 -16.75 13.88 -4.65
CA GLU A 175 -15.92 12.69 -4.81
C GLU A 175 -14.55 13.04 -5.45
N TRP A 176 -13.73 12.04 -5.76
CA TRP A 176 -12.35 12.18 -6.22
C TRP A 176 -12.20 11.57 -7.62
N PHE A 177 -11.40 12.19 -8.48
CA PHE A 177 -10.99 11.55 -9.71
C PHE A 177 -10.24 10.23 -9.41
N GLY A 178 -10.36 9.25 -10.29
CA GLY A 178 -9.60 7.99 -10.13
C GLY A 178 -8.20 8.06 -10.71
N TYR A 179 -8.07 8.71 -11.87
CA TYR A 179 -6.91 8.53 -12.73
C TYR A 179 -6.42 9.89 -13.20
N LEU A 180 -5.16 10.17 -12.88
CA LEU A 180 -4.44 11.34 -13.35
C LEU A 180 -3.30 10.90 -14.27
N GLN A 181 -2.91 11.79 -15.18
CA GLN A 181 -1.65 11.68 -15.91
C GLN A 181 -0.46 11.83 -14.95
N ARG A 182 0.76 11.55 -15.44
CA ARG A 182 1.98 11.67 -14.63
C ARG A 182 2.13 13.05 -14.00
N ASP A 183 1.77 14.10 -14.73
CA ASP A 183 1.84 15.50 -14.32
C ASP A 183 0.72 15.94 -13.36
N GLY A 184 -0.17 15.02 -12.97
CA GLY A 184 -1.28 15.30 -12.06
C GLY A 184 -2.54 15.85 -12.74
N THR A 185 -2.56 16.02 -14.07
CA THR A 185 -3.78 16.42 -14.79
C THR A 185 -4.80 15.29 -14.86
N VAL A 186 -6.10 15.60 -14.83
CA VAL A 186 -7.17 14.59 -14.84
C VAL A 186 -7.17 13.84 -16.18
N ALA A 187 -6.91 12.52 -16.13
CA ALA A 187 -6.93 11.65 -17.31
C ALA A 187 -8.31 11.05 -17.56
N ASN A 188 -9.08 10.80 -16.50
CA ASN A 188 -10.42 10.23 -16.60
C ASN A 188 -11.37 10.89 -15.58
N THR A 189 -12.50 11.38 -16.07
CA THR A 189 -13.50 12.10 -15.27
C THR A 189 -14.52 11.19 -14.59
N ALA A 190 -14.56 9.89 -14.93
CA ALA A 190 -15.44 8.93 -14.28
C ALA A 190 -15.10 8.77 -12.79
N LYS A 191 -16.11 8.92 -11.93
CA LYS A 191 -15.97 8.76 -10.46
C LYS A 191 -16.03 7.31 -9.99
N ALA A 192 -16.63 6.45 -10.80
CA ALA A 192 -16.72 5.02 -10.55
C ALA A 192 -16.61 4.25 -11.86
N ASN A 193 -16.04 3.06 -11.79
CA ASN A 193 -15.97 2.09 -12.87
C ASN A 193 -15.79 0.67 -12.27
N HIS A 194 -15.39 -0.31 -13.08
CA HIS A 194 -15.15 -1.68 -12.62
C HIS A 194 -14.05 -1.81 -11.54
N TYR A 195 -13.14 -0.84 -11.44
CA TYR A 195 -12.02 -0.84 -10.50
C TYR A 195 -12.18 0.22 -9.40
N LYS A 196 -12.73 1.40 -9.73
CA LYS A 196 -13.00 2.47 -8.77
C LYS A 196 -14.42 2.34 -8.23
N VAL A 197 -14.51 1.92 -6.98
CA VAL A 197 -15.76 1.81 -6.21
C VAL A 197 -15.60 2.51 -4.86
N PHE A 198 -16.70 2.59 -4.10
CA PHE A 198 -16.74 3.19 -2.77
C PHE A 198 -16.03 2.29 -1.73
N PHE A 199 -14.70 2.19 -1.84
CA PHE A 199 -13.87 1.32 -1.00
C PHE A 199 -12.61 2.04 -0.49
N HIS A 200 -11.61 2.29 -1.35
CA HIS A 200 -10.32 2.83 -0.91
C HIS A 200 -10.43 4.19 -0.22
N ILE A 201 -11.17 5.15 -0.80
CA ILE A 201 -11.30 6.51 -0.25
C ILE A 201 -11.94 6.51 1.16
N PRO A 202 -13.15 5.95 1.36
CA PRO A 202 -13.74 5.93 2.70
C PRO A 202 -12.92 5.09 3.69
N ARG A 203 -12.33 3.95 3.27
CA ARG A 203 -11.45 3.16 4.12
C ARG A 203 -10.25 3.98 4.60
N PHE A 204 -9.54 4.61 3.67
CA PHE A 204 -8.40 5.46 4.00
C PHE A 204 -8.76 6.57 4.98
N MET A 205 -9.83 7.32 4.72
CA MET A 205 -10.22 8.42 5.60
C MET A 205 -10.55 7.91 7.01
N LEU A 206 -11.33 6.84 7.14
CA LEU A 206 -11.69 6.28 8.45
C LEU A 206 -10.49 5.70 9.19
N THR A 207 -9.62 4.95 8.50
CA THR A 207 -8.40 4.39 9.09
C THR A 207 -7.45 5.49 9.56
N VAL A 208 -7.24 6.54 8.76
CA VAL A 208 -6.38 7.67 9.15
C VAL A 208 -6.95 8.43 10.34
N ILE A 209 -8.26 8.68 10.38
CA ILE A 209 -8.90 9.29 11.55
C ILE A 209 -8.64 8.43 12.81
N GLY A 210 -8.84 7.11 12.73
CA GLY A 210 -8.57 6.22 13.86
C GLY A 210 -7.12 6.27 14.35
N LEU A 211 -6.15 6.27 13.43
CA LEU A 211 -4.72 6.39 13.77
C LEU A 211 -4.38 7.76 14.38
N LEU A 212 -5.00 8.85 13.89
CA LEU A 212 -4.81 10.18 14.47
C LEU A 212 -5.44 10.30 15.86
N ASP A 213 -6.59 9.69 16.09
CA ASP A 213 -7.23 9.64 17.41
C ASP A 213 -6.36 8.87 18.42
N GLU A 214 -5.71 7.78 18.00
CA GLU A 214 -4.73 7.06 18.83
C GLU A 214 -3.55 7.95 19.23
N LEU A 215 -2.97 8.70 18.29
CA LEU A 215 -1.92 9.68 18.57
C LEU A 215 -2.40 10.81 19.50
N GLY A 216 -3.63 11.27 19.30
CA GLY A 216 -4.25 12.34 20.10
C GLY A 216 -4.60 11.90 21.53
N GLY A 217 -5.00 10.65 21.71
CA GLY A 217 -5.30 10.02 23.01
C GLY A 217 -4.05 9.65 23.80
N ASN A 218 -2.92 9.43 23.13
CA ASN A 218 -1.60 9.22 23.73
C ASN A 218 -0.88 10.52 24.14
N LYS A 219 -1.59 11.66 24.22
CA LYS A 219 -1.06 12.88 24.83
C LYS A 219 -0.93 12.68 26.36
N HIS A 220 0.29 12.31 26.77
CA HIS A 220 0.77 12.35 28.16
C HIS A 220 0.64 13.73 28.79
#